data_AF-A0A7J5TT33-F1
#
_entry.id   AF-A0A7J5TT33-F1
#
_cell.length_a   1.000
_cell.length_b   1.000
_cell.length_c   1.000
_cell.angle_alpha   90.00
_cell.angle_beta   90.00
_cell.angle_gamma   90.00
#
_symmetry.space_group_name_H-M   'P 1'
#
loop_
_entity.id
_entity.type
_entity.pdbx_description
1 polymer ?
#
loop_
_entity_poly.entity_id
_entity_poly.type
_entity_poly.pdbx_seq_one_letter_code
_entity_poly.pdbx_strand_id
1 'polypeptide(L)'
;MLVFGSKNPVRRSATLCKAGGARIGAPKRLLFELRASLDFYRLYEDKIKECDKIIETFLIKYAPPIEVTADEQKQLKTHRKRAGKHAPGFNLSRLAYQYFRTDLFAVSGISYNTVLCLLTSLGHDIHKFPNAKSFACWLGLVPNNKVSGGKVISNRRPSGRNTIAKALRHAANSIGNQKDHELTPFFKRIAFKKGRIAAIIATARKLAVIIWNMLTKAEAYHKERVEVNGEKQRAVQLKHLDKKLHALQLSKEELDRLVAKHSLSVT
;
A
#
# COMPACT_ATOMS: atom_id res chain seq x y z
N MET A 1 11.13 -19.43 -3.72
CA MET A 1 11.18 -18.39 -2.67
C MET A 1 10.24 -18.78 -1.55
N LEU A 2 10.78 -19.50 -0.58
CA LEU A 2 10.05 -20.08 0.55
C LEU A 2 9.39 -18.95 1.36
N VAL A 3 8.10 -19.06 1.56
CA VAL A 3 7.35 -18.22 2.50
C VAL A 3 7.80 -18.67 3.89
N PHE A 4 8.81 -18.01 4.45
CA PHE A 4 8.99 -18.01 5.90
C PHE A 4 7.76 -17.31 6.46
N GLY A 5 6.78 -18.12 6.86
CA GLY A 5 5.64 -17.67 7.63
C GLY A 5 6.18 -16.89 8.83
N SER A 6 5.76 -15.63 8.91
CA SER A 6 5.90 -14.78 10.08
C SER A 6 5.15 -15.40 11.26
N LYS A 7 5.70 -16.47 11.83
CA LYS A 7 5.51 -16.81 13.23
C LYS A 7 6.66 -16.13 13.94
N ASN A 8 6.42 -14.88 14.31
CA ASN A 8 7.21 -14.17 15.31
C ASN A 8 7.39 -15.12 16.52
N PRO A 9 8.59 -15.63 16.82
CA PRO A 9 8.76 -16.63 17.88
C PRO A 9 8.57 -16.05 19.29
N VAL A 10 8.42 -14.73 19.41
CA VAL A 10 8.34 -14.00 20.69
C VAL A 10 6.92 -13.98 21.30
N ARG A 11 5.93 -14.65 20.69
CA ARG A 11 4.61 -14.88 21.30
C ARG A 11 4.30 -16.37 21.45
N ARG A 12 5.16 -17.11 22.15
CA ARG A 12 4.70 -18.32 22.84
C ARG A 12 4.24 -17.89 24.23
N SER A 13 2.94 -18.06 24.43
CA SER A 13 2.19 -17.95 25.67
C SER A 13 3.01 -18.38 26.88
N ALA A 14 3.17 -17.47 27.84
CA ALA A 14 3.59 -17.75 29.20
C ALA A 14 2.47 -18.51 29.95
N THR A 15 2.17 -19.71 29.50
CA THR A 15 1.27 -20.66 30.17
C THR A 15 1.88 -22.04 30.02
N LEU A 16 2.75 -22.42 30.95
CA LEU A 16 2.80 -23.75 31.56
C LEU A 16 3.99 -23.86 32.53
N CYS A 17 3.74 -24.59 33.62
CA CYS A 17 4.62 -24.96 34.72
C CYS A 17 4.84 -23.92 35.83
N LYS A 18 3.78 -23.70 36.62
CA LYS A 18 3.91 -23.80 38.09
C LYS A 18 4.27 -25.24 38.43
N ALA A 19 5.56 -25.56 38.49
CA ALA A 19 6.06 -26.76 39.15
C ALA A 19 7.39 -26.39 39.78
N GLY A 20 7.43 -26.45 41.11
CA GLY A 20 8.61 -26.14 41.92
C GLY A 20 9.80 -26.99 41.51
N GLY A 21 10.96 -26.34 41.40
CA GLY A 21 12.21 -26.95 41.00
C GLY A 21 13.12 -25.92 40.36
N ALA A 22 13.84 -25.16 41.18
CA ALA A 22 14.87 -24.23 40.72
C ALA A 22 15.99 -25.04 40.03
N ARG A 23 15.88 -25.19 38.69
CA ARG A 23 16.91 -25.84 37.87
C ARG A 23 18.14 -24.94 37.82
N ILE A 24 19.16 -25.31 38.59
CA ILE A 24 20.51 -24.75 38.54
C ILE A 24 20.97 -24.74 37.06
N GLY A 25 21.04 -23.56 36.43
CA GLY A 25 21.52 -23.38 35.05
C GLY A 25 20.51 -22.88 34.01
N ALA A 26 19.22 -22.75 34.34
CA ALA A 26 18.21 -22.16 33.45
C ALA A 26 18.57 -20.74 32.91
N PRO A 27 19.09 -19.79 33.71
CA PRO A 27 19.41 -18.45 33.19
C PRO A 27 20.59 -18.46 32.21
N LYS A 28 21.60 -19.32 32.40
CA LYS A 28 22.77 -19.39 31.52
C LYS A 28 22.43 -19.93 30.13
N ARG A 29 21.51 -20.90 30.04
CA ARG A 29 21.03 -21.45 28.75
C ARG A 29 20.25 -20.41 27.95
N LEU A 30 19.33 -19.68 28.60
CA LEU A 30 18.55 -18.61 27.97
C LEU A 30 19.45 -17.47 27.47
N LEU A 31 20.47 -17.10 28.24
CA LEU A 31 21.46 -16.10 27.82
C LEU A 31 22.27 -16.56 26.60
N PHE A 32 22.66 -17.84 26.54
CA PHE A 32 23.33 -18.40 25.36
C PHE A 32 22.41 -18.38 24.13
N GLU A 33 21.16 -18.82 24.27
CA GLU A 33 20.19 -18.81 23.17
C GLU A 33 19.92 -17.40 22.64
N LEU A 34 19.80 -16.42 23.53
CA LEU A 34 19.64 -15.02 23.16
C LEU A 34 20.88 -14.49 22.43
N ARG A 35 22.08 -14.82 22.91
CA ARG A 35 23.34 -14.43 22.26
C ARG A 35 23.46 -15.03 20.86
N ALA A 36 23.23 -16.34 20.71
CA ALA A 36 23.24 -16.99 19.41
C ALA A 36 22.23 -16.37 18.43
N SER A 37 21.01 -16.09 18.91
CA SER A 37 19.97 -15.42 18.09
C SER A 37 20.39 -14.02 17.64
N LEU A 38 21.07 -13.27 18.50
CA LEU A 38 21.58 -11.94 18.20
C LEU A 38 22.75 -11.98 17.21
N ASP A 39 23.63 -12.98 17.32
CA ASP A 39 24.73 -13.20 16.37
C ASP A 39 24.19 -13.51 14.97
N PHE A 40 23.17 -14.38 14.86
CA PHE A 40 22.49 -14.62 13.59
C PHE A 40 21.83 -13.35 13.02
N TYR A 41 21.19 -12.54 13.88
CA TYR A 41 20.58 -11.28 13.45
C TYR A 41 21.62 -10.33 12.83
N ARG A 42 22.79 -10.15 13.48
CA ARG A 42 23.87 -9.31 12.97
C ARG A 42 24.39 -9.80 11.62
N LEU A 43 24.60 -11.11 11.50
CA LEU A 43 25.01 -11.72 10.23
C LEU A 43 24.01 -11.41 9.11
N TYR A 44 22.71 -11.58 9.36
CA TYR A 44 21.70 -11.26 8.34
C TYR A 44 21.66 -9.77 8.00
N GLU A 45 21.84 -8.89 8.97
CA GLU A 45 21.90 -7.45 8.74
C GLU A 45 23.05 -7.09 7.81
N ASP A 46 24.23 -7.66 8.02
CA ASP A 46 25.41 -7.41 7.19
C ASP A 46 25.22 -7.97 5.77
N LYS A 47 24.64 -9.18 5.64
CA LYS A 47 24.32 -9.75 4.33
C LYS A 47 23.26 -8.95 3.57
N ILE A 48 22.27 -8.37 4.25
CA ILE A 48 21.30 -7.47 3.62
C ILE A 48 21.99 -6.20 3.10
N LYS A 49 22.92 -5.61 3.88
CA LYS A 49 23.70 -4.44 3.44
C LYS A 49 24.58 -4.75 2.23
N GLU A 50 25.22 -5.92 2.19
CA GLU A 50 25.97 -6.39 1.03
C GLU A 50 25.06 -6.51 -0.20
N CYS A 51 23.87 -7.11 -0.06
CA CYS A 51 22.88 -7.20 -1.14
C CYS A 51 22.43 -5.81 -1.63
N ASP A 52 22.19 -4.86 -0.74
CA ASP A 52 21.77 -3.50 -1.11
C ASP A 52 22.83 -2.79 -1.97
N LYS A 53 24.12 -2.96 -1.67
CA LYS A 53 25.23 -2.42 -2.48
C LYS A 53 25.27 -3.03 -3.88
N ILE A 54 25.04 -4.33 -3.98
CA ILE A 54 24.98 -5.03 -5.27
C ILE A 54 23.80 -4.51 -6.09
N ILE A 55 22.63 -4.37 -5.47
CA ILE A 55 21.43 -3.81 -6.10
C ILE A 55 21.68 -2.38 -6.58
N GLU A 56 22.31 -1.54 -5.76
CA GLU A 56 22.66 -0.17 -6.15
C GLU A 56 23.54 -0.16 -7.40
N THR A 57 24.58 -0.99 -7.44
CA THR A 57 25.49 -1.12 -8.58
C THR A 57 24.74 -1.51 -9.85
N PHE A 58 23.82 -2.48 -9.76
CA PHE A 58 22.98 -2.89 -10.89
C PHE A 58 22.03 -1.78 -11.34
N LEU A 59 21.38 -1.08 -10.40
CA LEU A 59 20.46 0.00 -10.73
C LEU A 59 21.19 1.16 -11.41
N ILE A 60 22.41 1.50 -11.00
CA ILE A 60 23.22 2.54 -11.67
C ILE A 60 23.62 2.07 -13.07
N LYS A 61 24.05 0.82 -13.21
CA LYS A 61 24.49 0.26 -14.50
C LYS A 61 23.39 0.29 -15.58
N TYR A 62 22.16 -0.03 -15.18
CA TYR A 62 21.02 -0.06 -16.09
C TYR A 62 20.21 1.25 -16.08
N ALA A 63 20.65 2.26 -15.32
CA ALA A 63 19.96 3.54 -15.28
C ALA A 63 20.09 4.21 -16.65
N PRO A 64 18.99 4.67 -17.25
CA PRO A 64 19.08 5.39 -18.51
C PRO A 64 19.82 6.72 -18.28
N PRO A 65 20.64 7.19 -19.25
CA PRO A 65 21.57 8.31 -19.07
C PRO A 65 20.82 9.64 -19.12
N ILE A 66 20.01 9.90 -18.10
CA ILE A 66 19.25 11.14 -18.04
C ILE A 66 19.62 11.93 -16.81
N GLU A 67 19.94 13.18 -17.09
CA GLU A 67 20.22 14.20 -16.11
C GLU A 67 18.92 14.67 -15.48
N VAL A 68 18.90 14.65 -14.14
CA VAL A 68 17.80 15.18 -13.36
C VAL A 68 18.09 16.65 -13.14
N THR A 69 17.20 17.51 -13.62
CA THR A 69 17.34 18.98 -13.54
C THR A 69 17.34 19.42 -12.07
N ALA A 70 18.01 20.53 -11.74
CA ALA A 70 18.12 21.01 -10.36
C ALA A 70 16.76 21.22 -9.66
N ASP A 71 15.72 21.62 -10.40
CA ASP A 71 14.38 21.83 -9.84
C ASP A 71 13.64 20.52 -9.56
N GLU A 72 13.83 19.49 -10.38
CA GLU A 72 13.30 18.14 -10.13
C GLU A 72 13.94 17.55 -8.87
N GLN A 73 15.24 17.79 -8.65
CA GLN A 73 15.94 17.38 -7.43
C GLN A 73 15.36 18.05 -6.17
N LYS A 74 14.93 19.31 -6.26
CA LYS A 74 14.26 20.01 -5.15
C LYS A 74 12.91 19.36 -4.84
N GLN A 75 12.09 19.06 -5.86
CA GLN A 75 10.80 18.40 -5.69
C GLN A 75 10.94 17.00 -5.04
N LEU A 76 11.94 16.23 -5.46
CA LEU A 76 12.26 14.91 -4.88
C LEU A 76 12.61 14.98 -3.38
N LYS A 77 13.23 16.08 -2.93
CA LYS A 77 13.54 16.29 -1.50
C LYS A 77 12.27 16.54 -0.69
N THR A 78 11.27 17.23 -1.25
CA THR A 78 10.00 17.51 -0.57
C THR A 78 9.24 16.23 -0.21
N HIS A 79 9.29 15.23 -1.10
CA HIS A 79 8.56 13.97 -0.91
C HIS A 79 9.42 12.87 -0.23
N ARG A 80 10.61 13.22 0.26
CA ARG A 80 11.52 12.27 0.91
C ARG A 80 10.88 11.67 2.15
N LYS A 81 10.83 10.33 2.20
CA LYS A 81 10.33 9.59 3.36
C LYS A 81 11.42 9.44 4.42
N ARG A 82 11.02 9.51 5.70
CA ARG A 82 11.90 9.16 6.81
C ARG A 82 12.40 7.71 6.64
N ALA A 83 13.71 7.53 6.66
CA ALA A 83 14.32 6.20 6.57
C ALA A 83 14.02 5.40 7.83
N GLY A 84 13.47 4.19 7.67
CA GLY A 84 13.34 3.23 8.77
C GLY A 84 14.63 2.45 9.01
N LYS A 85 14.65 1.58 10.02
CA LYS A 85 15.83 0.79 10.43
C LYS A 85 16.44 -0.07 9.31
N HIS A 86 15.64 -0.47 8.32
CA HIS A 86 16.03 -1.32 7.20
C HIS A 86 15.73 -0.67 5.84
N ALA A 87 15.74 0.66 5.78
CA ALA A 87 15.66 1.34 4.49
C ALA A 87 17.00 1.21 3.75
N PRO A 88 16.98 1.03 2.41
CA PRO A 88 18.22 0.96 1.63
C PRO A 88 19.02 2.26 1.80
N GLY A 89 20.34 2.13 1.91
CA GLY A 89 21.25 3.24 2.22
C GLY A 89 21.47 4.23 1.08
N PHE A 90 21.01 3.92 -0.13
CA PHE A 90 21.23 4.72 -1.34
C PHE A 90 20.01 5.55 -1.74
N ASN A 91 20.23 6.55 -2.60
CA ASN A 91 19.21 7.52 -3.01
C ASN A 91 18.21 6.92 -4.04
N LEU A 92 17.33 6.04 -3.57
CA LEU A 92 16.33 5.36 -4.40
C LEU A 92 15.38 6.34 -5.12
N SER A 93 15.06 7.48 -4.51
CA SER A 93 14.19 8.50 -5.11
C SER A 93 14.77 9.05 -6.42
N ARG A 94 16.07 9.34 -6.46
CA ARG A 94 16.75 9.84 -7.66
C ARG A 94 16.78 8.78 -8.76
N LEU A 95 17.15 7.55 -8.41
CA LEU A 95 17.19 6.43 -9.36
C LEU A 95 15.80 6.15 -9.93
N ALA A 96 14.77 6.06 -9.08
CA ALA A 96 13.40 5.85 -9.52
C ALA A 96 12.94 6.94 -10.50
N TYR A 97 13.28 8.19 -10.26
CA TYR A 97 12.96 9.30 -11.16
C TYR A 97 13.66 9.15 -12.53
N GLN A 98 14.93 8.77 -12.55
CA GLN A 98 15.66 8.52 -13.80
C GLN A 98 15.01 7.42 -14.65
N TYR A 99 14.55 6.34 -14.01
CA TYR A 99 13.87 5.24 -14.69
C TYR A 99 12.46 5.58 -15.18
N PHE A 100 11.66 6.20 -14.33
CA PHE A 100 10.20 6.28 -14.50
C PHE A 100 9.69 7.66 -14.88
N ARG A 101 10.54 8.69 -14.89
CA ARG A 101 10.20 10.10 -15.17
C ARG A 101 9.17 10.72 -14.24
N THR A 102 8.86 10.04 -13.16
CA THR A 102 7.80 10.42 -12.24
C THR A 102 8.23 10.12 -10.82
N ASP A 103 7.84 11.01 -9.91
CA ASP A 103 8.10 10.81 -8.50
C ASP A 103 7.04 9.88 -7.89
N LEU A 104 7.38 8.60 -7.76
CA LEU A 104 6.54 7.61 -7.11
C LEU A 104 6.35 7.88 -5.60
N PHE A 105 7.27 8.60 -4.95
CA PHE A 105 7.15 8.90 -3.52
C PHE A 105 6.13 10.00 -3.21
N ALA A 106 5.70 10.75 -4.24
CA ALA A 106 4.61 11.72 -4.16
C ALA A 106 3.28 11.08 -3.72
N VAL A 107 3.06 9.82 -4.11
CA VAL A 107 1.90 9.05 -3.63
C VAL A 107 2.14 8.66 -2.17
N SER A 108 1.34 9.23 -1.28
CA SER A 108 1.43 8.88 0.14
C SER A 108 1.08 7.39 0.35
N GLY A 109 1.78 6.75 1.29
CA GLY A 109 1.69 5.31 1.54
C GLY A 109 2.61 4.41 0.70
N ILE A 110 3.28 4.94 -0.34
CA ILE A 110 4.35 4.20 -1.05
C ILE A 110 5.62 4.19 -0.19
N SER A 111 6.21 3.01 -0.05
CA SER A 111 7.44 2.71 0.69
C SER A 111 8.65 2.50 -0.24
N TYR A 112 9.87 2.51 0.31
CA TYR A 112 11.08 2.18 -0.44
C TYR A 112 11.00 0.79 -1.08
N ASN A 113 10.47 -0.22 -0.36
CA ASN A 113 10.32 -1.57 -0.88
C ASN A 113 9.36 -1.65 -2.08
N THR A 114 8.26 -0.89 -2.08
CA THR A 114 7.36 -0.83 -3.24
C THR A 114 8.06 -0.31 -4.48
N VAL A 115 8.84 0.76 -4.36
CA VAL A 115 9.59 1.34 -5.48
C VAL A 115 10.68 0.39 -5.95
N LEU A 116 11.39 -0.26 -5.03
CA LEU A 116 12.40 -1.25 -5.37
C LEU A 116 11.82 -2.47 -6.09
N CYS A 117 10.67 -2.98 -5.65
CA CYS A 117 9.96 -4.04 -6.34
C CYS A 117 9.52 -3.62 -7.75
N LEU A 118 9.10 -2.37 -7.94
CA LEU A 118 8.76 -1.85 -9.26
C LEU A 118 10.02 -1.79 -10.15
N LEU A 119 11.12 -1.21 -9.67
CA LEU A 119 12.37 -1.13 -10.43
C LEU A 119 12.89 -2.51 -10.85
N THR A 120 12.96 -3.44 -9.90
CA THR A 120 13.52 -4.77 -10.13
C THR A 120 12.61 -5.69 -10.94
N SER A 121 11.28 -5.62 -10.74
CA SER A 121 10.34 -6.57 -11.34
C SER A 121 9.63 -6.04 -12.59
N LEU A 122 9.50 -4.71 -12.77
CA LEU A 122 8.92 -4.12 -13.99
C LEU A 122 9.97 -3.66 -14.98
N GLY A 123 11.07 -3.06 -14.53
CA GLY A 123 12.02 -2.39 -15.43
C GLY A 123 11.33 -1.34 -16.32
N HIS A 124 11.70 -1.31 -17.61
CA HIS A 124 11.14 -0.38 -18.60
C HIS A 124 9.88 -0.91 -19.32
N ASP A 125 9.42 -2.12 -18.98
CA ASP A 125 8.42 -2.87 -19.74
C ASP A 125 6.96 -2.45 -19.50
N ILE A 126 6.71 -1.34 -18.81
CA ILE A 126 5.34 -0.98 -18.41
C ILE A 126 4.44 -0.63 -19.60
N HIS A 127 5.04 -0.20 -20.72
CA HIS A 127 4.35 0.09 -21.97
C HIS A 127 3.85 -1.17 -22.69
N LYS A 128 4.26 -2.38 -22.26
CA LYS A 128 3.71 -3.65 -22.80
C LYS A 128 2.25 -3.87 -22.41
N PHE A 129 1.75 -3.19 -21.38
CA PHE A 129 0.36 -3.32 -20.96
C PHE A 129 -0.53 -2.31 -21.70
N PRO A 130 -1.57 -2.77 -22.44
CA PRO A 130 -2.42 -1.87 -23.21
C PRO A 130 -3.29 -0.97 -22.32
N ASN A 131 -3.64 -1.44 -21.13
CA ASN A 131 -4.57 -0.77 -20.23
C ASN A 131 -4.17 -0.95 -18.75
N ALA A 132 -4.51 0.03 -17.91
CA ALA A 132 -4.37 -0.07 -16.45
C ALA A 132 -5.08 -1.30 -15.85
N LYS A 133 -6.20 -1.71 -16.47
CA LYS A 133 -6.95 -2.92 -16.07
C LYS A 133 -6.12 -4.18 -16.31
N SER A 134 -5.42 -4.27 -17.44
CA SER A 134 -4.54 -5.40 -17.78
C SER A 134 -3.36 -5.46 -16.83
N PHE A 135 -2.77 -4.31 -16.48
CA PHE A 135 -1.73 -4.24 -15.45
C PHE A 135 -2.21 -4.74 -14.09
N ALA A 136 -3.38 -4.28 -13.62
CA ALA A 136 -3.96 -4.75 -12.37
C ALA A 136 -4.34 -6.24 -12.40
N CYS A 137 -4.72 -6.77 -13.57
CA CYS A 137 -4.99 -8.19 -13.76
C CYS A 137 -3.69 -9.02 -13.65
N TRP A 138 -2.61 -8.59 -14.31
CA TRP A 138 -1.29 -9.23 -14.24
C TRP A 138 -0.72 -9.25 -12.83
N LEU A 139 -0.94 -8.19 -12.05
CA LEU A 139 -0.60 -8.17 -10.61
C LEU A 139 -1.42 -9.17 -9.78
N GLY A 140 -2.50 -9.74 -10.32
CA GLY A 140 -3.45 -10.56 -9.57
C GLY A 140 -4.26 -9.71 -8.57
N LEU A 141 -4.50 -8.43 -8.88
CA LEU A 141 -5.31 -7.46 -8.11
C LEU A 141 -6.78 -7.40 -8.55
N VAL A 142 -7.16 -8.19 -9.54
CA VAL A 142 -8.53 -8.27 -10.09
C VAL A 142 -9.04 -9.70 -9.90
N PRO A 143 -10.31 -9.89 -9.49
CA PRO A 143 -10.85 -11.24 -9.30
C PRO A 143 -11.04 -11.90 -10.67
N ASN A 144 -10.80 -13.21 -10.73
CA ASN A 144 -10.86 -13.95 -11.99
C ASN A 144 -12.23 -14.60 -12.13
N ASN A 145 -13.06 -14.07 -13.04
CA ASN A 145 -14.38 -14.61 -13.35
C ASN A 145 -14.23 -15.82 -14.27
N LYS A 146 -14.36 -17.04 -13.74
CA LYS A 146 -14.46 -18.27 -14.54
C LYS A 146 -15.92 -18.47 -14.96
N VAL A 147 -16.22 -18.31 -16.23
CA VAL A 147 -17.57 -18.48 -16.81
C VAL A 147 -17.60 -19.74 -17.66
N SER A 148 -18.63 -20.59 -17.47
CA SER A 148 -18.93 -21.71 -18.36
C SER A 148 -20.44 -21.79 -18.56
N GLY A 149 -20.90 -22.09 -19.78
CA GLY A 149 -22.32 -22.19 -20.10
C GLY A 149 -23.14 -20.97 -19.69
N GLY A 150 -22.58 -19.76 -19.79
CA GLY A 150 -23.24 -18.51 -19.40
C GLY A 150 -23.33 -18.22 -17.89
N LYS A 151 -22.82 -19.09 -17.02
CA LYS A 151 -22.84 -18.91 -15.56
C LYS A 151 -21.42 -18.71 -15.00
N VAL A 152 -21.29 -17.81 -14.01
CA VAL A 152 -20.03 -17.59 -13.27
C VAL A 152 -19.84 -18.73 -12.27
N ILE A 153 -18.91 -19.64 -12.55
CA ILE A 153 -18.56 -20.76 -11.67
C ILE A 153 -17.72 -20.28 -10.48
N SER A 154 -16.82 -19.33 -10.72
CA SER A 154 -15.93 -18.81 -9.67
C SER A 154 -15.53 -17.38 -9.96
N ASN A 155 -15.40 -16.59 -8.90
CA ASN A 155 -14.87 -15.23 -8.94
C ASN A 155 -13.71 -15.06 -7.93
N ARG A 156 -13.01 -16.15 -7.64
CA ARG A 156 -11.93 -16.13 -6.66
C ARG A 156 -10.70 -15.42 -7.26
N ARG A 157 -10.04 -14.65 -6.41
CA ARG A 157 -8.75 -14.04 -6.73
C ARG A 157 -7.66 -15.09 -6.87
N PRO A 158 -6.80 -15.02 -7.90
CA PRO A 158 -5.63 -15.89 -7.98
C PRO A 158 -4.69 -15.58 -6.81
N SER A 159 -4.19 -16.63 -6.16
CA SER A 159 -3.12 -16.48 -5.17
C SER A 159 -1.81 -16.21 -5.90
N GLY A 160 -1.42 -14.94 -5.98
CA GLY A 160 -0.24 -14.52 -6.73
C GLY A 160 1.04 -14.51 -5.89
N ARG A 161 2.14 -15.03 -6.45
CA ARG A 161 3.50 -14.83 -5.92
C ARG A 161 4.08 -13.45 -6.23
N ASN A 162 3.37 -12.64 -7.02
CA ASN A 162 3.84 -11.34 -7.50
C ASN A 162 4.21 -10.40 -6.33
N THR A 163 5.48 -9.99 -6.30
CA THR A 163 6.08 -9.18 -5.23
C THR A 163 5.50 -7.77 -5.24
N ILE A 164 5.27 -7.17 -6.42
CA ILE A 164 4.66 -5.84 -6.55
C ILE A 164 3.27 -5.82 -5.91
N ALA A 165 2.46 -6.85 -6.19
CA ALA A 165 1.12 -6.96 -5.62
C ALA A 165 1.12 -7.14 -4.09
N LYS A 166 2.15 -7.76 -3.52
CA LYS A 166 2.35 -7.81 -2.06
C LYS A 166 2.72 -6.43 -1.52
N ALA A 167 3.69 -5.77 -2.15
CA ALA A 167 4.17 -4.45 -1.76
C ALA A 167 3.03 -3.41 -1.81
N LEU A 168 2.20 -3.41 -2.85
CA LEU A 168 1.02 -2.54 -2.96
C LEU A 168 -0.05 -2.83 -1.90
N ARG A 169 -0.21 -4.10 -1.48
CA ARG A 169 -1.11 -4.44 -0.36
C ARG A 169 -0.58 -3.91 0.98
N HIS A 170 0.74 -3.93 1.19
CA HIS A 170 1.34 -3.31 2.37
C HIS A 170 1.14 -1.80 2.37
N ALA A 171 1.37 -1.13 1.23
CA ALA A 171 1.08 0.29 1.05
C ALA A 171 -0.40 0.61 1.34
N ALA A 172 -1.33 -0.14 0.75
CA ALA A 172 -2.76 0.02 0.98
C ALA A 172 -3.18 -0.20 2.44
N ASN A 173 -2.55 -1.15 3.15
CA ASN A 173 -2.81 -1.35 4.58
C ASN A 173 -2.29 -0.19 5.43
N SER A 174 -1.15 0.39 5.06
CA SER A 174 -0.61 1.60 5.72
C SER A 174 -1.55 2.78 5.52
N ILE A 175 -2.02 3.01 4.29
CA ILE A 175 -3.01 4.06 3.97
C ILE A 175 -4.30 3.87 4.78
N GLY A 176 -4.78 2.63 4.92
CA GLY A 176 -5.98 2.34 5.71
C GLY A 176 -5.86 2.70 7.20
N ASN A 177 -4.64 2.89 7.71
CA ASN A 177 -4.38 3.35 9.08
C ASN A 177 -4.16 4.87 9.18
N GLN A 178 -3.95 5.56 8.05
CA GLN A 178 -3.78 7.00 8.01
C GLN A 178 -5.16 7.70 8.03
N LYS A 179 -5.27 8.75 8.84
CA LYS A 179 -6.51 9.55 8.94
C LYS A 179 -6.68 10.45 7.71
N ASP A 180 -5.61 11.15 7.33
CA ASP A 180 -5.63 12.25 6.36
C ASP A 180 -5.00 11.82 5.04
N HIS A 181 -5.64 10.86 4.37
CA HIS A 181 -5.21 10.39 3.05
C HIS A 181 -6.39 10.35 2.09
N GLU A 182 -6.18 10.78 0.85
CA GLU A 182 -7.20 10.93 -0.20
C GLU A 182 -7.97 9.61 -0.49
N LEU A 183 -7.27 8.47 -0.37
CA LEU A 183 -7.86 7.13 -0.53
C LEU A 183 -8.52 6.56 0.74
N THR A 184 -8.40 7.20 1.90
CA THR A 184 -8.98 6.73 3.17
C THR A 184 -10.51 6.63 3.13
N PRO A 185 -11.27 7.61 2.60
CA PRO A 185 -12.73 7.48 2.45
C PRO A 185 -13.13 6.26 1.61
N PHE A 186 -12.38 5.98 0.54
CA PHE A 186 -12.61 4.80 -0.30
C PHE A 186 -12.32 3.51 0.47
N PHE A 187 -11.22 3.44 1.20
CA PHE A 187 -10.85 2.30 2.02
C PHE A 187 -11.92 2.01 3.07
N LYS A 188 -12.31 3.02 3.87
CA LYS A 188 -13.32 2.90 4.93
C LYS A 188 -14.67 2.42 4.38
N ARG A 189 -15.13 2.97 3.25
CA ARG A 189 -16.38 2.54 2.61
C ARG A 189 -16.37 1.06 2.20
N ILE A 190 -15.26 0.57 1.65
CA ILE A 190 -15.16 -0.85 1.28
C ILE A 190 -14.99 -1.73 2.51
N ALA A 191 -14.23 -1.27 3.51
CA ALA A 191 -14.03 -1.99 4.76
C ALA A 191 -15.36 -2.22 5.48
N PHE A 192 -16.23 -1.21 5.50
CA PHE A 192 -17.58 -1.31 6.05
C PHE A 192 -18.45 -2.32 5.30
N LYS A 193 -18.36 -2.38 3.96
CA LYS A 193 -19.22 -3.26 3.14
C LYS A 193 -18.75 -4.71 3.03
N LYS A 194 -17.44 -4.94 2.98
CA LYS A 194 -16.84 -6.26 2.63
C LYS A 194 -15.73 -6.72 3.58
N GLY A 195 -15.43 -5.92 4.61
CA GLY A 195 -14.34 -6.19 5.54
C GLY A 195 -12.97 -5.67 5.08
N ARG A 196 -12.03 -5.67 6.04
CA ARG A 196 -10.72 -5.03 5.89
C ARG A 196 -9.86 -5.64 4.79
N ILE A 197 -9.82 -6.97 4.66
CA ILE A 197 -8.99 -7.67 3.67
C ILE A 197 -9.41 -7.26 2.25
N ALA A 198 -10.73 -7.23 1.98
CA ALA A 198 -11.27 -6.78 0.71
C ALA A 198 -10.93 -5.30 0.43
N ALA A 199 -10.95 -4.45 1.46
CA ALA A 199 -10.59 -3.04 1.34
C ALA A 199 -9.11 -2.82 0.99
N ILE A 200 -8.19 -3.54 1.64
CA ILE A 200 -6.75 -3.50 1.32
C ILE A 200 -6.54 -3.86 -0.15
N ILE A 201 -7.19 -4.93 -0.60
CA ILE A 201 -7.08 -5.42 -1.96
C ILE A 201 -7.64 -4.40 -2.98
N ALA A 202 -8.82 -3.85 -2.72
CA ALA A 202 -9.45 -2.87 -3.61
C ALA A 202 -8.64 -1.57 -3.70
N THR A 203 -8.03 -1.15 -2.57
CA THR A 203 -7.18 0.03 -2.49
C THR A 203 -5.85 -0.22 -3.20
N ALA A 204 -5.24 -1.40 -3.04
CA ALA A 204 -4.07 -1.80 -3.81
C ALA A 204 -4.33 -1.78 -5.32
N ARG A 205 -5.51 -2.22 -5.77
CA ARG A 205 -5.93 -2.10 -7.18
C ARG A 205 -6.02 -0.64 -7.64
N LYS A 206 -6.57 0.25 -6.80
CA LYS A 206 -6.58 1.69 -7.11
C LYS A 206 -5.18 2.26 -7.22
N LEU A 207 -4.28 1.93 -6.29
CA LEU A 207 -2.89 2.33 -6.34
C LEU A 207 -2.19 1.83 -7.60
N ALA A 208 -2.42 0.58 -8.02
CA ALA A 208 -1.86 0.05 -9.25
C ALA A 208 -2.30 0.85 -10.49
N VAL A 209 -3.56 1.28 -10.54
CA VAL A 209 -4.08 2.12 -11.63
C VAL A 209 -3.47 3.52 -11.60
N ILE A 210 -3.30 4.11 -10.41
CA ILE A 210 -2.63 5.41 -10.23
C ILE A 210 -1.19 5.32 -10.74
N ILE A 211 -0.43 4.34 -10.27
CA ILE A 211 0.97 4.12 -10.67
C ILE A 211 1.06 3.89 -12.17
N TRP A 212 0.21 3.06 -12.77
CA TRP A 212 0.21 2.85 -14.22
C TRP A 212 -0.07 4.14 -14.99
N ASN A 213 -1.05 4.95 -14.55
CA ASN A 213 -1.34 6.23 -15.21
C ASN A 213 -0.18 7.22 -15.09
N MET A 214 0.46 7.29 -13.91
CA MET A 214 1.65 8.14 -13.72
C MET A 214 2.76 7.73 -14.68
N LEU A 215 3.05 6.42 -14.75
CA LEU A 215 4.13 5.89 -15.57
C LEU A 215 3.87 5.99 -17.07
N THR A 216 2.66 5.67 -17.53
CA THR A 216 2.32 5.71 -18.96
C THR A 216 2.19 7.15 -19.48
N LYS A 217 1.69 8.08 -18.66
CA LYS A 217 1.46 9.48 -19.07
C LYS A 217 2.61 10.42 -18.69
N ALA A 218 3.59 9.95 -17.93
CA ALA A 218 4.65 10.76 -17.33
C ALA A 218 4.10 11.98 -16.55
N GLU A 219 2.93 11.85 -15.92
CA GLU A 219 2.29 12.91 -15.15
C GLU A 219 2.59 12.75 -13.65
N ALA A 220 2.83 13.88 -12.97
CA ALA A 220 2.99 13.92 -11.53
C ALA A 220 1.70 13.51 -10.79
N TYR A 221 1.85 13.06 -9.54
CA TYR A 221 0.70 12.70 -8.71
C TYR A 221 -0.02 13.97 -8.22
N HIS A 222 -1.22 14.21 -8.72
CA HIS A 222 -2.09 15.32 -8.29
C HIS A 222 -3.15 14.83 -7.31
N LYS A 223 -3.03 15.27 -6.04
CA LYS A 223 -3.95 14.92 -4.95
C LYS A 223 -5.39 15.37 -5.21
N GLU A 224 -5.54 16.55 -5.79
CA GLU A 224 -6.82 17.20 -6.09
C GLU A 224 -7.74 16.35 -6.96
N ARG A 225 -7.18 15.59 -7.92
CA ARG A 225 -7.96 14.71 -8.80
C ARG A 225 -8.71 13.63 -8.03
N VAL A 226 -8.24 13.26 -6.83
CA VAL A 226 -8.92 12.29 -5.96
C VAL A 226 -10.06 12.95 -5.19
N GLU A 227 -9.86 14.18 -4.71
CA GLU A 227 -10.87 14.97 -3.98
C GLU A 227 -12.07 15.35 -4.85
N VAL A 228 -11.85 15.70 -6.13
CA VAL A 228 -12.93 15.95 -7.11
C VAL A 228 -13.89 14.76 -7.23
N ASN A 229 -13.40 13.52 -7.05
CA ASN A 229 -14.28 12.36 -7.03
C ASN A 229 -15.12 12.27 -5.75
N GLY A 230 -14.66 12.85 -4.64
CA GLY A 230 -15.42 13.02 -3.41
C GLY A 230 -16.57 14.02 -3.58
N GLU A 231 -16.30 15.17 -4.19
CA GLU A 231 -17.32 16.19 -4.50
C GLU A 231 -18.40 15.65 -5.43
N LYS A 232 -18.01 14.95 -6.50
CA LYS A 232 -18.96 14.25 -7.38
C LYS A 232 -19.83 13.26 -6.62
N GLN A 233 -19.27 12.53 -5.64
CA GLN A 233 -20.06 11.63 -4.79
C GLN A 233 -21.01 12.38 -3.86
N ARG A 234 -20.58 13.50 -3.28
CA ARG A 234 -21.45 14.39 -2.48
C ARG A 234 -22.60 14.94 -3.33
N ALA A 235 -22.33 15.38 -4.56
CA ALA A 235 -23.36 15.84 -5.49
C ALA A 235 -24.38 14.73 -5.83
N VAL A 236 -23.92 13.48 -6.03
CA VAL A 236 -24.81 12.33 -6.22
C VAL A 236 -25.65 12.04 -4.97
N GLN A 237 -25.07 12.17 -3.77
CA GLN A 237 -25.80 12.01 -2.51
C GLN A 237 -26.86 13.10 -2.33
N LEU A 238 -26.54 14.36 -2.62
CA LEU A 238 -27.50 15.47 -2.59
C LEU A 238 -28.67 15.22 -3.54
N LYS A 239 -28.41 14.79 -4.77
CA LYS A 239 -29.48 14.39 -5.72
C LYS A 239 -30.34 13.23 -5.21
N HIS A 240 -29.75 12.31 -4.45
CA HIS A 240 -30.49 11.20 -3.86
C HIS A 240 -31.34 11.63 -2.66
N LEU A 241 -30.83 12.57 -1.84
CA LEU A 241 -31.58 13.18 -0.75
C LEU A 241 -32.76 13.98 -1.31
N ASP A 242 -32.53 14.79 -2.34
CA ASP A 242 -33.57 15.57 -3.02
C ASP A 242 -34.74 14.67 -3.51
N LYS A 243 -34.42 13.57 -4.19
CA LYS A 243 -35.42 12.55 -4.58
C LYS A 243 -36.16 11.95 -3.38
N LYS A 244 -35.50 11.74 -2.25
CA LYS A 244 -36.14 11.23 -1.03
C LYS A 244 -37.02 12.28 -0.37
N LEU A 245 -36.61 13.54 -0.36
CA LEU A 245 -37.41 14.65 0.16
C LEU A 245 -38.71 14.76 -0.64
N HIS A 246 -38.62 14.72 -1.97
CA HIS A 246 -39.80 14.69 -2.84
C HIS A 246 -40.69 13.46 -2.61
N ALA A 247 -40.10 12.27 -2.44
CA ALA A 247 -40.88 11.05 -2.20
C ALA A 247 -41.64 11.07 -0.86
N LEU A 248 -41.11 11.78 0.15
CA LEU A 248 -41.70 11.90 1.48
C LEU A 248 -42.63 13.12 1.64
N GLN A 249 -42.71 14.00 0.63
CA GLN A 249 -43.52 15.24 0.66
C GLN A 249 -43.28 16.12 1.90
N LEU A 250 -42.03 16.17 2.38
CA LEU A 250 -41.68 16.90 3.60
C LEU A 250 -41.94 18.40 3.45
N SER A 251 -42.59 18.98 4.46
CA SER A 251 -42.79 20.43 4.57
C SER A 251 -41.51 21.14 4.99
N LYS A 252 -41.41 22.45 4.67
CA LYS A 252 -40.24 23.27 5.03
C LYS A 252 -39.99 23.29 6.54
N GLU A 253 -41.05 23.33 7.34
CA GLU A 253 -40.99 23.35 8.80
C GLU A 253 -40.43 22.05 9.39
N GLU A 254 -40.78 20.90 8.82
CA GLU A 254 -40.25 19.59 9.24
C GLU A 254 -38.77 19.44 8.90
N LEU A 255 -38.35 19.99 7.75
CA LEU A 255 -36.95 20.03 7.35
C LEU A 255 -36.13 20.87 8.33
N ASP A 256 -36.62 22.06 8.68
CA ASP A 256 -35.96 22.97 9.61
C ASP A 256 -35.86 22.34 11.02
N ARG A 257 -36.88 21.61 11.47
CA ARG A 257 -36.82 20.82 12.72
C ARG A 257 -35.75 19.72 12.69
N LEU A 258 -35.64 18.97 11.59
CA LEU A 258 -34.63 17.92 11.44
C LEU A 258 -33.21 18.49 11.41
N VAL A 259 -33.01 19.61 10.72
CA VAL A 259 -31.72 20.31 10.67
C VAL A 259 -31.35 20.85 12.05
N ALA A 260 -32.29 21.49 12.75
CA ALA A 260 -32.06 22.00 14.11
C ALA A 260 -31.60 20.87 15.06
N LYS A 261 -32.25 19.71 15.02
CA LYS A 261 -31.89 18.54 15.83
C LYS A 261 -30.48 18.02 15.56
N HIS A 262 -30.06 17.99 14.30
CA HIS A 262 -28.71 17.52 13.94
C HIS A 262 -27.62 18.59 14.11
N SER A 263 -27.93 19.86 13.90
CA SER A 263 -26.99 20.97 14.07
C SER A 263 -26.41 21.06 15.49
N LEU A 264 -27.19 20.68 16.50
CA LEU A 264 -26.77 20.63 17.92
C LEU A 264 -25.85 19.45 18.27
N SER A 265 -25.56 18.55 17.33
CA SER A 265 -24.73 17.34 17.55
C SER A 265 -23.39 17.35 16.80
N VAL A 266 -23.09 18.42 16.07
CA VAL A 266 -21.90 18.52 15.20
C VAL A 266 -20.79 19.42 15.78
N THR A 267 -21.02 20.08 16.92
CA THR A 267 -19.97 20.70 17.76
C THR A 267 -19.32 19.66 18.66
#